data_AF-A0A9D0NU88-F1
#
_entry.id   AF-A0A9D0NU88-F1
#
_cell.length_a   1.000
_cell.length_b   1.000
_cell.length_c   1.000
_cell.angle_alpha   90.00
_cell.angle_beta   90.00
_cell.angle_gamma   90.00
#
_symmetry.space_group_name_H-M   'P 1'
#
loop_
_entity.id
_entity.type
_entity.pdbx_description
1 polymer ?
#
loop_
_entity_poly.entity_id
_entity_poly.type
_entity_poly.pdbx_seq_one_letter_code
_entity_poly.pdbx_strand_id
1 'polypeptide(L)'
;MHLHEYQAKQMFADYGIPVPEGRMVESMQDAAAAAKSLRGERWVVKVQVHAGGRGKAGGVKLVDSVEAVQQTADSMLGSMLVTKQTGEPGLPVHRLLVESTVAIERELYLSMLVDRGSERVMIMASSSGGMDIEAVAANDPDAILTEAIHPAVGLQAYQCRNLAFGLGLAGDQIKAFTRLLGGLYRLFEQKDANLVEINPLVVTASGELLALDAKLDLDDNALYRHPEASELRDPSQEDDKERSASEHGLNYITLDGDIACMVNGAGLAMATMDLIKLHGGEPANFLDVGGGATADRVAEAFKLILSDTKVRAILV
;
A
#
# COMPACT_ATOMS: atom_id res chain seq x y z
N MET A 1 -8.81 2.13 0.48
CA MET A 1 -8.00 3.36 0.65
C MET A 1 -6.59 2.98 1.05
N HIS A 2 -5.60 3.40 0.25
CA HIS A 2 -4.18 3.24 0.58
C HIS A 2 -3.72 4.34 1.54
N LEU A 3 -2.76 4.00 2.40
CA LEU A 3 -2.05 4.97 3.25
C LEU A 3 -0.59 5.07 2.84
N HIS A 4 -0.01 6.25 3.04
CA HIS A 4 1.44 6.45 2.96
C HIS A 4 2.15 5.68 4.09
N GLU A 5 3.41 5.31 3.86
CA GLU A 5 4.23 4.57 4.85
C GLU A 5 4.31 5.32 6.19
N TYR A 6 4.47 6.65 6.19
CA TYR A 6 4.52 7.42 7.44
C TYR A 6 3.21 7.37 8.24
N GLN A 7 2.05 7.31 7.55
CA GLN A 7 0.74 7.19 8.18
C GLN A 7 0.54 5.78 8.74
N ALA A 8 0.88 4.76 7.95
CA ALA A 8 0.86 3.37 8.39
C ALA A 8 1.75 3.16 9.62
N LYS A 9 2.96 3.74 9.62
CA LYS A 9 3.89 3.70 10.77
C LYS A 9 3.36 4.41 12.01
N GLN A 10 2.67 5.53 11.84
CA GLN A 10 2.01 6.19 12.97
C GLN A 10 0.93 5.28 13.57
N MET A 11 0.08 4.67 12.75
CA MET A 11 -0.90 3.69 13.23
C MET A 11 -0.23 2.48 13.87
N PHE A 12 0.86 1.98 13.30
CA PHE A 12 1.62 0.88 13.91
C PHE A 12 2.11 1.24 15.31
N ALA A 13 2.69 2.42 15.49
CA ALA A 13 3.13 2.90 16.79
C ALA A 13 1.97 2.99 17.79
N ASP A 14 0.81 3.50 17.38
CA ASP A 14 -0.38 3.61 18.23
C ASP A 14 -0.89 2.23 18.72
N TYR A 15 -0.64 1.18 17.93
CA TYR A 15 -0.99 -0.21 18.27
C TYR A 15 0.16 -1.00 18.93
N GLY A 16 1.28 -0.34 19.22
CA GLY A 16 2.44 -0.92 19.90
C GLY A 16 3.33 -1.78 19.00
N ILE A 17 3.25 -1.61 17.68
CA ILE A 17 4.16 -2.22 16.72
C ILE A 17 5.39 -1.31 16.59
N PRO A 18 6.60 -1.82 16.90
CA PRO A 18 7.82 -1.01 16.83
C PRO A 18 8.15 -0.62 15.38
N VAL A 19 8.42 0.66 15.18
CA VAL A 19 8.86 1.27 13.91
C VAL A 19 10.12 2.09 14.17
N PRO A 20 10.99 2.31 13.16
CA PRO A 20 12.10 3.26 13.28
C PRO A 20 11.59 4.65 13.62
N GLU A 21 12.40 5.44 14.34
CA GLU A 21 12.11 6.86 14.51
C GLU A 21 12.19 7.57 13.15
N GLY A 22 11.12 8.28 12.80
CA GLY A 22 11.00 8.98 11.54
C GLY A 22 10.25 10.30 11.65
N ARG A 23 10.44 11.14 10.64
CA ARG A 23 9.77 12.43 10.47
C ARG A 23 9.35 12.60 9.02
N MET A 24 8.06 12.88 8.82
CA MET A 24 7.53 13.28 7.52
C MET A 24 7.92 14.74 7.26
N VAL A 25 8.33 15.04 6.03
CA VAL A 25 8.77 16.37 5.60
C VAL A 25 8.22 16.71 4.22
N GLU A 26 7.88 17.98 4.03
CA GLU A 26 7.31 18.53 2.78
C GLU A 26 8.23 19.58 2.14
N SER A 27 9.34 19.92 2.80
CA SER A 27 10.31 20.90 2.32
C SER A 27 11.75 20.49 2.63
N MET A 28 12.70 21.07 1.90
CA MET A 28 14.14 20.91 2.14
C MET A 28 14.55 21.39 3.54
N GLN A 29 13.93 22.47 4.04
CA GLN A 29 14.21 23.01 5.37
C GLN A 29 13.75 22.04 6.46
N ASP A 30 12.56 21.46 6.29
CA ASP A 30 12.01 20.47 7.23
C ASP A 30 12.84 19.18 7.22
N ALA A 31 13.33 18.75 6.05
CA ALA A 31 14.23 17.60 5.93
C ALA A 31 15.51 17.76 6.78
N ALA A 32 16.11 18.95 6.76
CA ALA A 32 17.27 19.25 7.60
C ALA A 32 16.94 19.25 9.08
N ALA A 33 15.81 19.85 9.46
CA ALA A 33 15.34 19.90 10.83
C ALA A 33 15.03 18.49 11.37
N ALA A 34 14.41 17.64 10.55
CA ALA A 34 14.15 16.24 10.83
C ALA A 34 15.45 15.47 11.10
N ALA A 35 16.44 15.55 10.21
CA ALA A 35 17.72 14.87 10.39
C ALA A 35 18.42 15.29 11.71
N LYS A 36 18.45 16.60 12.00
CA LYS A 36 19.00 17.13 13.26
C LYS A 36 18.23 16.64 14.48
N SER A 37 16.91 16.55 14.40
CA SER A 37 16.04 16.06 15.47
C SER A 37 16.26 14.58 15.77
N LEU A 38 16.37 13.75 14.73
CA LEU A 38 16.53 12.31 14.87
C LEU A 38 17.88 11.95 15.50
N ARG A 39 18.89 12.80 15.29
CA ARG A 39 20.29 12.61 15.72
C ARG A 39 20.90 11.36 15.07
N GLY A 40 22.18 11.43 14.75
CA GLY A 40 22.87 10.30 14.13
C GLY A 40 23.86 10.74 13.08
N GLU A 41 24.51 9.74 12.48
CA GLU A 41 25.51 9.94 11.42
C GLU A 41 24.94 9.60 10.05
N ARG A 42 23.82 8.87 9.99
CA ARG A 42 23.18 8.44 8.74
C ARG A 42 21.67 8.38 8.88
N TRP A 43 20.98 8.67 7.77
CA TRP A 43 19.52 8.66 7.66
C TRP A 43 19.07 7.96 6.38
N VAL A 44 17.86 7.44 6.40
CA VAL A 44 17.18 6.96 5.20
C VAL A 44 16.14 8.00 4.78
N VAL A 45 16.19 8.45 3.53
CA VAL A 45 15.18 9.34 2.94
C VAL A 45 14.32 8.50 1.99
N LYS A 46 13.02 8.45 2.24
CA LYS A 46 12.06 7.63 1.50
C LYS A 46 10.95 8.49 0.90
N VAL A 47 10.74 8.37 -0.40
CA VAL A 47 9.57 8.95 -1.06
C VAL A 47 8.28 8.33 -0.52
N GLN A 48 7.28 9.18 -0.31
CA GLN A 48 5.95 8.77 0.13
C GLN A 48 5.02 8.81 -1.08
N VAL A 49 4.72 7.63 -1.62
CA VAL A 49 3.76 7.42 -2.71
C VAL A 49 2.98 6.13 -2.45
N HIS A 50 1.76 6.02 -2.96
CA HIS A 50 0.91 4.82 -2.83
C HIS A 50 1.32 3.71 -3.81
N ALA A 51 2.61 3.35 -3.83
CA ALA A 51 3.15 2.28 -4.64
C ALA A 51 4.35 1.60 -3.98
N GLY A 52 4.47 0.29 -4.19
CA GLY A 52 5.63 -0.51 -3.81
C GLY A 52 6.82 -0.35 -4.77
N GLY A 53 7.93 -1.01 -4.48
CA GLY A 53 9.11 -1.02 -5.37
C GLY A 53 9.91 0.29 -5.41
N ARG A 54 9.62 1.23 -4.50
CA ARG A 54 10.26 2.56 -4.40
C ARG A 54 11.77 2.49 -4.36
N GLY A 55 12.34 1.53 -3.61
CA GLY A 55 13.80 1.35 -3.52
C GLY A 55 14.46 1.05 -4.87
N LYS A 56 13.84 0.18 -5.69
CA LYS A 56 14.34 -0.16 -7.05
C LYS A 56 14.21 1.03 -8.01
N ALA A 57 13.26 1.93 -7.77
CA ALA A 57 13.06 3.16 -8.53
C ALA A 57 13.93 4.34 -8.04
N GLY A 58 14.82 4.14 -7.06
CA GLY A 58 15.66 5.20 -6.51
C GLY A 58 14.94 6.13 -5.53
N GLY A 59 13.72 5.78 -5.11
CA GLY A 59 12.92 6.50 -4.13
C GLY A 59 13.30 6.26 -2.67
N VAL A 60 14.31 5.42 -2.41
CA VAL A 60 14.86 5.18 -1.07
C VAL A 60 16.37 5.40 -1.13
N LYS A 61 16.89 6.34 -0.34
CA LYS A 61 18.32 6.67 -0.30
C LYS A 61 18.85 6.70 1.12
N LEU A 62 19.98 6.03 1.33
CA LEU A 62 20.79 6.14 2.54
C LEU A 62 21.77 7.31 2.37
N VAL A 63 21.81 8.22 3.34
CA VAL A 63 22.66 9.42 3.32
C VAL A 63 23.37 9.60 4.66
N ASP A 64 24.51 10.31 4.66
CA ASP A 64 25.47 10.35 5.77
C ASP A 64 25.77 11.76 6.31
N SER A 65 24.99 12.76 5.91
CA SER A 65 25.06 14.12 6.44
C SER A 65 23.72 14.81 6.34
N VAL A 66 23.51 15.84 7.17
CA VAL A 66 22.30 16.67 7.12
C VAL A 66 22.20 17.37 5.77
N GLU A 67 23.33 17.82 5.23
CA GLU A 67 23.43 18.43 3.91
C GLU A 67 23.01 17.45 2.80
N ALA A 68 23.41 16.17 2.89
CA ALA A 68 22.99 15.13 1.95
C ALA A 68 21.49 14.79 2.06
N VAL A 69 20.91 14.85 3.27
CA VAL A 69 19.45 14.75 3.47
C VAL A 69 18.74 15.88 2.72
N GLN A 70 19.21 17.11 2.88
CA GLN A 70 18.61 18.28 2.20
C GLN A 70 18.70 18.18 0.67
N GLN A 71 19.88 17.85 0.13
CA GLN A 71 20.07 17.69 -1.31
C GLN A 71 19.21 16.57 -1.88
N THR A 72 19.08 15.46 -1.13
CA THR A 72 18.20 14.36 -1.53
C THR A 72 16.75 14.81 -1.54
N ALA A 73 16.31 15.55 -0.52
CA ALA A 73 14.95 16.07 -0.46
C ALA A 73 14.62 17.01 -1.61
N ASP A 74 15.53 17.94 -1.93
CA ASP A 74 15.41 18.85 -3.07
C ASP A 74 15.31 18.11 -4.42
N SER A 75 16.05 17.00 -4.57
CA SER A 75 16.00 16.20 -5.79
C SER A 75 14.72 15.37 -5.95
N MET A 76 14.00 15.09 -4.86
CA MET A 76 12.86 14.18 -4.85
C MET A 76 11.51 14.90 -4.75
N LEU A 77 11.40 15.96 -3.95
CA LEU A 77 10.15 16.70 -3.77
C LEU A 77 9.73 17.38 -5.08
N GLY A 78 8.47 17.20 -5.45
CA GLY A 78 7.91 17.71 -6.71
C GLY A 78 8.25 16.87 -7.95
N SER A 79 9.02 15.78 -7.80
CA SER A 79 9.27 14.83 -8.89
C SER A 79 8.13 13.81 -9.03
N MET A 80 8.17 13.04 -10.12
CA MET A 80 7.30 11.88 -10.33
C MET A 80 8.11 10.60 -10.09
N LEU A 81 7.60 9.69 -9.25
CA LEU A 81 8.21 8.38 -9.04
C LEU A 81 7.53 7.35 -9.93
N VAL A 82 8.29 6.80 -10.88
CA VAL A 82 7.85 5.67 -11.71
C VAL A 82 8.34 4.37 -11.08
N THR A 83 7.41 3.48 -10.77
CA THR A 83 7.68 2.12 -10.33
C THR A 83 7.00 1.13 -11.29
N LYS A 84 7.26 -0.17 -11.11
CA LYS A 84 6.49 -1.20 -11.83
C LYS A 84 4.98 -1.16 -11.54
N GLN A 85 4.58 -0.61 -10.40
CA GLN A 85 3.18 -0.58 -9.95
C GLN A 85 2.44 0.70 -10.34
N THR A 86 3.13 1.76 -10.76
CA THR A 86 2.51 3.06 -11.10
C THR A 86 2.26 3.25 -12.60
N GLY A 87 2.81 2.39 -13.45
CA GLY A 87 2.86 2.63 -14.89
C GLY A 87 3.77 3.80 -15.27
N GLU A 88 3.78 4.16 -16.56
CA GLU A 88 4.61 5.23 -17.13
C GLU A 88 4.39 6.62 -16.50
N PRO A 89 3.15 7.04 -16.16
CA PRO A 89 2.94 8.37 -15.59
C PRO A 89 3.62 8.59 -14.22
N GLY A 90 3.82 7.51 -13.46
CA GLY A 90 4.33 7.59 -12.09
C GLY A 90 3.34 8.23 -11.11
N LEU A 91 3.79 8.41 -9.87
CA LEU A 91 3.03 9.12 -8.83
C LEU A 91 3.80 10.36 -8.35
N PRO A 92 3.10 11.46 -8.02
CA PRO A 92 3.75 12.68 -7.57
C PRO A 92 4.33 12.52 -6.17
N VAL A 93 5.55 13.02 -5.97
CA VAL A 93 6.25 12.98 -4.68
C VAL A 93 6.08 14.32 -3.97
N HIS A 94 5.08 14.42 -3.11
CA HIS A 94 4.83 15.62 -2.30
C HIS A 94 5.43 15.55 -0.89
N ARG A 95 5.70 14.34 -0.41
CA ARG A 95 6.15 14.08 0.96
C ARG A 95 7.32 13.12 0.95
N LEU A 96 8.23 13.31 1.89
CA LEU A 96 9.32 12.39 2.18
C LEU A 96 9.24 11.95 3.64
N LEU A 97 9.76 10.77 3.92
CA LEU A 97 9.98 10.26 5.25
C LEU A 97 11.49 10.17 5.48
N VAL A 98 11.99 10.93 6.45
CA VAL A 98 13.38 10.86 6.92
C VAL A 98 13.40 10.01 8.17
N GLU A 99 14.18 8.93 8.18
CA GLU A 99 14.24 7.99 9.29
C GLU A 99 15.67 7.73 9.78
N SER A 100 15.77 7.35 11.05
CA SER A 100 16.99 6.81 11.63
C SER A 100 17.38 5.48 10.99
N THR A 101 18.67 5.22 10.89
CA THR A 101 19.18 3.94 10.39
C THR A 101 19.06 2.84 11.44
N VAL A 102 18.85 1.61 10.97
CA VAL A 102 18.71 0.42 11.81
C VAL A 102 19.81 -0.58 11.44
N ALA A 103 20.46 -1.18 12.45
CA ALA A 103 21.45 -2.24 12.24
C ALA A 103 20.74 -3.57 11.99
N ILE A 104 20.51 -3.91 10.72
CA ILE A 104 19.74 -5.08 10.28
C ILE A 104 20.62 -6.35 10.37
N GLU A 105 20.13 -7.37 11.06
CA GLU A 105 20.71 -8.72 11.09
C GLU A 105 19.96 -9.66 10.14
N ARG A 106 18.62 -9.60 10.14
CA ARG A 106 17.76 -10.38 9.24
C ARG A 106 16.58 -9.56 8.76
N GLU A 107 16.12 -9.86 7.55
CA GLU A 107 14.90 -9.30 6.97
C GLU A 107 13.87 -10.40 6.83
N LEU A 108 12.67 -10.18 7.37
CA LEU A 108 11.53 -11.09 7.29
C LEU A 108 10.40 -10.42 6.51
N TYR A 109 9.51 -11.22 5.95
CA TYR A 109 8.24 -10.77 5.40
C TYR A 109 7.12 -11.09 6.39
N LEU A 110 6.18 -10.16 6.56
CA LEU A 110 4.96 -10.39 7.33
C LEU A 110 3.79 -9.64 6.70
N SER A 111 2.66 -10.31 6.50
CA SER A 111 1.41 -9.66 6.11
C SER A 111 0.19 -10.28 6.77
N MET A 112 -0.90 -9.53 6.75
CA MET A 112 -2.23 -9.94 7.19
C MET A 112 -3.24 -9.42 6.17
N LEU A 113 -4.12 -10.30 5.69
CA LEU A 113 -5.12 -9.96 4.67
C LEU A 113 -6.37 -10.84 4.80
N VAL A 114 -7.45 -10.44 4.14
CA VAL A 114 -8.66 -11.28 4.03
C VAL A 114 -8.47 -12.30 2.91
N ASP A 115 -8.18 -13.55 3.27
CA ASP A 115 -8.12 -14.64 2.30
C ASP A 115 -9.54 -15.02 1.87
N ARG A 116 -9.83 -14.77 0.59
CA ARG A 116 -11.15 -15.06 0.00
C ARG A 116 -11.42 -16.55 -0.13
N GLY A 117 -10.38 -17.39 -0.20
CA GLY A 117 -10.55 -18.84 -0.34
C GLY A 117 -11.07 -19.49 0.94
N SER A 118 -10.47 -19.13 2.08
CA SER A 118 -10.90 -19.59 3.41
C SER A 118 -11.97 -18.71 4.05
N GLU A 119 -12.20 -17.51 3.51
CA GLU A 119 -13.06 -16.46 4.08
C GLU A 119 -12.60 -16.06 5.50
N ARG A 120 -11.28 -15.96 5.69
CA ARG A 120 -10.67 -15.66 7.00
C ARG A 120 -9.61 -14.58 6.85
N VAL A 121 -9.37 -13.87 7.95
CA VAL A 121 -8.12 -13.11 8.09
C VAL A 121 -6.99 -14.13 8.17
N MET A 122 -6.02 -14.01 7.26
CA MET A 122 -4.87 -14.88 7.15
C MET A 122 -3.60 -14.07 7.41
N ILE A 123 -2.72 -14.61 8.23
CA ILE A 123 -1.36 -14.11 8.40
C ILE A 123 -0.46 -14.90 7.46
N MET A 124 0.38 -14.21 6.71
CA MET A 124 1.47 -14.79 5.91
C MET A 124 2.80 -14.30 6.46
N ALA A 125 3.78 -15.19 6.57
CA ALA A 125 5.13 -14.81 6.99
C ALA A 125 6.19 -15.61 6.25
N SER A 126 7.35 -15.01 6.04
CA SER A 126 8.49 -15.71 5.42
C SER A 126 9.82 -15.17 5.93
N SER A 127 10.85 -16.03 5.94
CA SER A 127 12.24 -15.60 6.15
C SER A 127 12.83 -14.86 4.94
N SER A 128 12.08 -14.79 3.84
CA SER A 128 12.42 -14.11 2.59
C SER A 128 12.01 -12.63 2.58
N GLY A 129 12.40 -11.86 3.61
CA GLY A 129 12.12 -10.42 3.67
C GLY A 129 12.90 -9.59 2.64
N GLY A 130 12.39 -8.40 2.31
CA GLY A 130 12.99 -7.49 1.33
C GLY A 130 12.80 -7.93 -0.13
N MET A 131 12.12 -9.06 -0.36
CA MET A 131 11.82 -9.62 -1.67
C MET A 131 10.34 -9.46 -2.03
N ASP A 132 10.05 -9.61 -3.33
CA ASP A 132 8.69 -9.61 -3.87
C ASP A 132 8.00 -10.92 -3.46
N ILE A 133 6.94 -10.86 -2.65
CA ILE A 133 6.36 -12.06 -2.04
C ILE A 133 5.72 -12.97 -3.08
N GLU A 134 5.18 -12.41 -4.16
CA GLU A 134 4.63 -13.13 -5.30
C GLU A 134 5.71 -13.94 -6.02
N ALA A 135 6.93 -13.38 -6.13
CA ALA A 135 8.06 -14.10 -6.69
C ALA A 135 8.55 -15.21 -5.75
N VAL A 136 8.47 -15.02 -4.44
CA VAL A 136 8.74 -16.10 -3.46
C VAL A 136 7.70 -17.20 -3.62
N ALA A 137 6.41 -16.86 -3.63
CA ALA A 137 5.32 -17.82 -3.78
C ALA A 137 5.42 -18.65 -5.08
N ALA A 138 5.86 -18.04 -6.18
CA ALA A 138 6.03 -18.73 -7.45
C ALA A 138 7.24 -19.68 -7.49
N ASN A 139 8.32 -19.35 -6.79
CA ASN A 139 9.57 -20.10 -6.84
C ASN A 139 9.71 -21.13 -5.70
N ASP A 140 9.27 -20.75 -4.50
CA ASP A 140 9.35 -21.55 -3.27
C ASP A 140 8.12 -21.28 -2.39
N PRO A 141 6.96 -21.87 -2.71
CA PRO A 141 5.73 -21.66 -1.94
C PRO A 141 5.84 -22.15 -0.49
N ASP A 142 6.69 -23.14 -0.21
CA ASP A 142 6.89 -23.70 1.13
C ASP A 142 7.65 -22.73 2.06
N ALA A 143 8.32 -21.70 1.50
CA ALA A 143 8.92 -20.62 2.26
C ALA A 143 7.88 -19.67 2.87
N ILE A 144 6.59 -19.78 2.50
CA ILE A 144 5.51 -18.94 3.02
C ILE A 144 4.72 -19.72 4.06
N LEU A 145 4.86 -19.28 5.31
CA LEU A 145 4.10 -19.79 6.43
C LEU A 145 2.76 -19.07 6.49
N THR A 146 1.68 -19.80 6.79
CA THR A 146 0.34 -19.23 6.91
C THR A 146 -0.36 -19.65 8.18
N GLU A 147 -1.15 -18.74 8.75
CA GLU A 147 -2.04 -19.01 9.88
C GLU A 147 -3.39 -18.32 9.62
N ALA A 148 -4.47 -19.11 9.53
CA ALA A 148 -5.82 -18.59 9.37
C ALA A 148 -6.46 -18.32 10.75
N ILE A 149 -7.02 -17.12 10.92
CA ILE A 149 -7.61 -16.69 12.19
C ILE A 149 -9.09 -17.04 12.20
N HIS A 150 -9.51 -17.82 13.19
CA HIS A 150 -10.93 -18.14 13.35
C HIS A 150 -11.66 -16.94 13.99
N PRO A 151 -12.75 -16.43 13.38
CA PRO A 151 -13.37 -15.16 13.79
C PRO A 151 -13.94 -15.21 15.22
N ALA A 152 -14.46 -16.36 15.66
CA ALA A 152 -15.04 -16.47 17.00
C ALA A 152 -14.03 -16.40 18.16
N VAL A 153 -12.76 -16.72 17.93
CA VAL A 153 -11.72 -16.74 18.97
C VAL A 153 -10.65 -15.69 18.75
N GLY A 154 -10.52 -15.17 17.53
CA GLY A 154 -9.46 -14.23 17.15
C GLY A 154 -8.07 -14.87 17.19
N LEU A 155 -7.04 -14.05 16.99
CA LEU A 155 -5.64 -14.50 16.96
C LEU A 155 -5.25 -15.19 18.27
N GLN A 156 -4.80 -16.44 18.18
CA GLN A 156 -4.37 -17.22 19.33
C GLN A 156 -2.85 -17.24 19.48
N ALA A 157 -2.38 -17.28 20.73
CA ALA A 157 -0.95 -17.27 21.04
C ALA A 157 -0.17 -18.46 20.44
N TYR A 158 -0.82 -19.60 20.17
CA TYR A 158 -0.14 -20.73 19.52
C TYR A 158 0.18 -20.43 18.05
N GLN A 159 -0.69 -19.71 17.34
CA GLN A 159 -0.47 -19.30 15.95
C GLN A 159 0.74 -18.38 15.84
N CYS A 160 0.85 -17.42 16.77
CA CYS A 160 2.03 -16.56 16.86
C CYS A 160 3.33 -17.36 17.06
N ARG A 161 3.29 -18.42 17.89
CA ARG A 161 4.45 -19.27 18.13
C ARG A 161 4.79 -20.15 16.94
N ASN A 162 3.80 -20.72 16.25
CA ASN A 162 4.01 -21.51 15.04
C ASN A 162 4.79 -20.70 13.99
N LEU A 163 4.31 -19.48 13.70
CA LEU A 163 4.98 -18.55 12.79
C LEU A 163 6.38 -18.16 13.31
N ALA A 164 6.50 -17.80 14.59
CA ALA A 164 7.80 -17.42 15.16
C ALA A 164 8.85 -18.55 15.04
N PHE A 165 8.48 -19.80 15.32
CA PHE A 165 9.37 -20.94 15.16
C PHE A 165 9.70 -21.21 13.70
N GLY A 166 8.73 -21.13 12.79
CA GLY A 166 8.96 -21.29 11.37
C GLY A 166 9.88 -20.21 10.77
N LEU A 167 9.83 -18.98 11.30
CA LEU A 167 10.73 -17.88 10.95
C LEU A 167 12.13 -17.99 11.60
N GLY A 168 12.35 -18.99 12.46
CA GLY A 168 13.59 -19.14 13.21
C GLY A 168 13.81 -18.01 14.22
N LEU A 169 12.74 -17.48 14.82
CA LEU A 169 12.83 -16.56 15.97
C LEU A 169 13.08 -17.36 17.26
N ALA A 170 13.87 -16.80 18.17
CA ALA A 170 14.24 -17.46 19.42
C ALA A 170 14.19 -16.54 20.64
N GLY A 171 14.07 -17.14 21.83
CA GLY A 171 14.12 -16.41 23.10
C GLY A 171 13.08 -15.29 23.19
N ASP A 172 13.55 -14.08 23.48
CA ASP A 172 12.68 -12.91 23.65
C ASP A 172 12.08 -12.39 22.33
N GLN A 173 12.65 -12.77 21.17
CA GLN A 173 12.07 -12.46 19.85
C GLN A 173 10.69 -13.08 19.69
N ILE A 174 10.46 -14.29 20.22
CA ILE A 174 9.14 -14.96 20.14
C ILE A 174 8.09 -14.15 20.91
N LYS A 175 8.45 -13.62 22.09
CA LYS A 175 7.55 -12.79 22.89
C LYS A 175 7.28 -11.45 22.20
N ALA A 176 8.32 -10.82 21.63
CA ALA A 176 8.19 -9.59 20.88
C ALA A 176 7.30 -9.76 19.65
N PHE A 177 7.52 -10.81 18.87
CA PHE A 177 6.72 -11.16 17.69
C PHE A 177 5.25 -11.44 18.06
N THR A 178 5.01 -12.16 19.15
CA THR A 178 3.64 -12.42 19.65
C THR A 178 2.91 -11.12 19.99
N ARG A 179 3.59 -10.15 20.65
CA ARG A 179 3.01 -8.83 20.93
C ARG A 179 2.75 -8.04 19.66
N LEU A 180 3.70 -8.07 18.72
CA LEU A 180 3.60 -7.39 17.42
C LEU A 180 2.39 -7.92 16.63
N LEU A 181 2.24 -9.24 16.48
CA LEU A 181 1.09 -9.85 15.80
C LEU A 181 -0.24 -9.51 16.50
N GLY A 182 -0.26 -9.52 17.84
CA GLY A 182 -1.43 -9.08 18.59
C GLY A 182 -1.79 -7.60 18.33
N GLY A 183 -0.79 -6.74 18.15
CA GLY A 183 -0.98 -5.34 17.75
C GLY A 183 -1.53 -5.22 16.34
N LEU A 184 -0.93 -5.92 15.36
CA LEU A 184 -1.37 -5.91 13.97
C LEU A 184 -2.80 -6.44 13.83
N TYR A 185 -3.14 -7.53 14.52
CA TYR A 185 -4.50 -8.07 14.46
C TYR A 185 -5.54 -7.11 15.04
N ARG A 186 -5.22 -6.43 16.16
CA ARG A 186 -6.09 -5.38 16.68
C ARG A 186 -6.24 -4.22 15.70
N LEU A 187 -5.15 -3.78 15.06
CA LEU A 187 -5.19 -2.73 14.04
C LEU A 187 -6.07 -3.15 12.87
N PHE A 188 -5.87 -4.38 12.36
CA PHE A 188 -6.59 -4.93 11.22
C PHE A 188 -8.11 -4.93 11.46
N GLU A 189 -8.54 -5.47 12.60
CA GLU A 189 -9.97 -5.54 12.96
C GLU A 189 -10.56 -4.17 13.29
N GLN A 190 -9.85 -3.33 14.05
CA GLN A 190 -10.41 -2.06 14.52
C GLN A 190 -10.43 -0.96 13.45
N LYS A 191 -9.58 -1.05 12.44
CA LYS A 191 -9.50 -0.09 11.34
C LYS A 191 -10.08 -0.62 10.02
N ASP A 192 -10.68 -1.80 10.04
CA ASP A 192 -11.21 -2.47 8.85
C ASP A 192 -10.17 -2.53 7.72
N ALA A 193 -9.00 -3.04 8.04
CA ALA A 193 -7.95 -3.19 7.04
C ALA A 193 -8.30 -4.32 6.07
N ASN A 194 -7.99 -4.11 4.79
CA ASN A 194 -7.98 -5.16 3.78
C ASN A 194 -6.61 -5.86 3.71
N LEU A 195 -5.54 -5.08 3.92
CA LEU A 195 -4.15 -5.54 3.88
C LEU A 195 -3.32 -4.76 4.89
N VAL A 196 -2.53 -5.50 5.66
CA VAL A 196 -1.37 -4.98 6.40
C VAL A 196 -0.16 -5.75 5.87
N GLU A 197 0.87 -5.05 5.43
CA GLU A 197 2.12 -5.67 4.98
C GLU A 197 3.32 -4.94 5.57
N ILE A 198 4.28 -5.73 6.07
CA ILE A 198 5.56 -5.29 6.61
C ILE A 198 6.65 -5.99 5.83
N ASN A 199 7.30 -5.26 4.93
CA ASN A 199 8.32 -5.82 4.06
C ASN A 199 9.49 -4.84 3.84
N PRO A 200 10.57 -4.90 4.64
CA PRO A 200 10.86 -5.96 5.61
C PRO A 200 10.40 -5.67 7.05
N LEU A 201 10.03 -6.73 7.77
CA LEU A 201 10.10 -6.80 9.23
C LEU A 201 11.54 -7.18 9.60
N VAL A 202 12.29 -6.27 10.22
CA VAL A 202 13.70 -6.50 10.50
C VAL A 202 13.92 -7.06 11.89
N VAL A 203 14.86 -8.00 11.97
CA VAL A 203 15.53 -8.38 13.23
C VAL A 203 16.81 -7.56 13.29
N THR A 204 16.96 -6.73 14.32
CA THR A 204 18.17 -5.93 14.51
C THR A 204 19.30 -6.78 15.09
N ALA A 205 20.54 -6.29 15.01
CA ALA A 205 21.68 -6.91 15.69
C ALA A 205 21.54 -6.95 17.24
N SER A 206 20.66 -6.13 17.81
CA SER A 206 20.27 -6.20 19.24
C SER A 206 19.18 -7.25 19.53
N GLY A 207 18.66 -7.92 18.50
CA GLY A 207 17.59 -8.91 18.59
C GLY A 207 16.17 -8.31 18.66
N GLU A 208 16.01 -7.02 18.37
CA GLU A 208 14.71 -6.34 18.35
C GLU A 208 14.00 -6.55 17.01
N LEU A 209 12.66 -6.47 17.02
CA LEU A 209 11.84 -6.55 15.82
C LEU A 209 11.29 -5.16 15.47
N LEU A 210 11.52 -4.70 14.25
CA LEU A 210 11.06 -3.39 13.77
C LEU A 210 10.40 -3.50 12.39
N ALA A 211 9.26 -2.85 12.22
CA ALA A 211 8.62 -2.69 10.92
C ALA A 211 9.36 -1.61 10.11
N LEU A 212 10.33 -2.02 9.28
CA LEU A 212 11.18 -1.08 8.54
C LEU A 212 10.44 -0.42 7.38
N ASP A 213 9.54 -1.15 6.74
CA ASP A 213 8.57 -0.63 5.77
C ASP A 213 7.16 -1.09 6.14
N ALA A 214 6.17 -0.30 5.77
CA ALA A 214 4.78 -0.53 6.12
C ALA A 214 3.87 -0.15 4.96
N LYS A 215 2.99 -1.07 4.57
CA LYS A 215 1.87 -0.84 3.67
C LYS A 215 0.58 -1.21 4.40
N LEU A 216 -0.40 -0.31 4.34
CA LEU A 216 -1.69 -0.46 5.00
C LEU A 216 -2.78 0.01 4.06
N ASP A 217 -3.69 -0.92 3.73
CA ASP A 217 -4.84 -0.67 2.89
C ASP A 217 -6.10 -0.90 3.72
N LEU A 218 -6.94 0.12 3.80
CA LEU A 218 -8.22 0.09 4.52
C LEU A 218 -9.38 -0.20 3.56
N ASP A 219 -10.46 -0.79 4.07
CA ASP A 219 -11.70 -0.99 3.33
C ASP A 219 -12.45 0.33 3.14
N ASP A 220 -12.58 0.76 1.89
CA ASP A 220 -13.30 1.97 1.50
C ASP A 220 -14.77 1.92 1.95
N ASN A 221 -15.37 0.74 1.98
CA ASN A 221 -16.76 0.57 2.42
C ASN A 221 -16.93 0.80 3.93
N ALA A 222 -15.86 0.76 4.71
CA ALA A 222 -15.90 0.98 6.15
C ALA A 222 -15.53 2.43 6.55
N LEU A 223 -15.09 3.28 5.61
CA LEU A 223 -14.64 4.64 5.94
C LEU A 223 -15.71 5.52 6.60
N TYR A 224 -17.00 5.25 6.35
CA TYR A 224 -18.09 5.98 7.00
C TYR A 224 -18.08 5.89 8.54
N ARG A 225 -17.43 4.85 9.11
CA ARG A 225 -17.25 4.67 10.55
C ARG A 225 -15.84 4.98 11.05
N HIS A 226 -14.95 5.44 10.16
CA HIS A 226 -13.56 5.84 10.45
C HIS A 226 -13.27 7.25 9.90
N PRO A 227 -13.90 8.29 10.45
CA PRO A 227 -13.69 9.66 9.98
C PRO A 227 -12.21 10.09 10.05
N GLU A 228 -11.48 9.64 11.08
CA GLU A 228 -10.06 9.93 11.24
C GLU A 228 -9.18 9.28 10.15
N ALA A 229 -9.60 8.15 9.60
CA ALA A 229 -8.90 7.52 8.48
C ALA A 229 -9.19 8.27 7.18
N SER A 230 -10.41 8.76 7.01
CA SER A 230 -10.80 9.55 5.82
C SER A 230 -9.98 10.83 5.67
N GLU A 231 -9.58 11.45 6.78
CA GLU A 231 -8.69 12.62 6.80
C GLU A 231 -7.26 12.33 6.32
N LEU A 232 -6.85 11.06 6.28
CA LEU A 232 -5.54 10.64 5.83
C LEU A 232 -5.47 10.40 4.31
N ARG A 233 -6.61 10.40 3.62
CA ARG A 233 -6.68 10.18 2.17
C ARG A 233 -5.83 11.24 1.44
N ASP A 234 -5.04 10.79 0.48
CA ASP A 234 -4.26 11.65 -0.41
C ASP A 234 -4.75 11.52 -1.85
N PRO A 235 -5.65 12.41 -2.30
CA PRO A 235 -6.18 12.41 -3.66
C PRO A 235 -5.13 12.57 -4.76
N SER A 236 -3.94 13.10 -4.45
CA SER A 236 -2.86 13.27 -5.44
C SER A 236 -2.26 11.95 -5.91
N GLN A 237 -2.52 10.87 -5.16
CA GLN A 237 -2.02 9.53 -5.46
C GLN A 237 -3.04 8.68 -6.23
N GLU A 238 -4.18 9.27 -6.61
CA GLU A 238 -5.28 8.60 -7.30
C GLU A 238 -5.40 9.11 -8.74
N ASP A 239 -5.94 8.29 -9.65
CA ASP A 239 -6.28 8.74 -10.99
C ASP A 239 -7.42 9.78 -10.91
N ASP A 240 -7.21 10.94 -11.55
CA ASP A 240 -8.14 12.07 -11.50
C ASP A 240 -9.54 11.72 -12.04
N LYS A 241 -9.62 10.85 -13.05
CA LYS A 241 -10.89 10.40 -13.65
C LYS A 241 -11.58 9.41 -12.72
N GLU A 242 -10.84 8.47 -12.14
CA GLU A 242 -11.41 7.50 -11.18
C GLU A 242 -11.96 8.22 -9.94
N ARG A 243 -11.21 9.20 -9.42
CA ARG A 243 -11.65 10.05 -8.32
C ARG A 243 -12.91 10.82 -8.68
N SER A 244 -12.92 11.52 -9.82
CA SER A 244 -14.09 12.28 -10.27
C SER A 244 -15.31 11.39 -10.51
N ALA A 245 -15.11 10.16 -11.00
CA ALA A 245 -16.17 9.17 -11.15
C ALA A 245 -16.77 8.78 -9.79
N SER A 246 -15.92 8.54 -8.78
CA SER A 246 -16.36 8.13 -7.44
C SER A 246 -17.27 9.17 -6.76
N GLU A 247 -17.02 10.47 -6.98
CA GLU A 247 -17.85 11.58 -6.46
C GLU A 247 -19.29 11.54 -7.01
N HIS A 248 -19.48 10.93 -8.17
CA HIS A 248 -20.78 10.77 -8.83
C HIS A 248 -21.38 9.37 -8.62
N GLY A 249 -20.74 8.53 -7.80
CA GLY A 249 -21.14 7.15 -7.56
C GLY A 249 -20.98 6.25 -8.79
N LEU A 250 -19.98 6.55 -9.62
CA LEU A 250 -19.59 5.77 -10.79
C LEU A 250 -18.32 4.98 -10.46
N ASN A 251 -18.24 3.72 -10.88
CA ASN A 251 -17.00 2.95 -10.81
C ASN A 251 -16.30 3.04 -12.16
N TYR A 252 -15.19 3.78 -12.24
CA TYR A 252 -14.42 3.99 -13.45
C TYR A 252 -13.00 3.46 -13.24
N ILE A 253 -12.40 2.85 -14.26
CA ILE A 253 -10.97 2.51 -14.29
C ILE A 253 -10.40 2.90 -15.66
N THR A 254 -9.30 3.64 -15.67
CA THR A 254 -8.61 4.05 -16.91
C THR A 254 -7.86 2.86 -17.53
N LEU A 255 -7.98 2.67 -18.85
CA LEU A 255 -7.21 1.70 -19.63
C LEU A 255 -6.56 2.40 -20.84
N ASP A 256 -5.72 1.67 -21.59
CA ASP A 256 -4.91 2.25 -22.67
C ASP A 256 -5.50 2.18 -24.08
N GLY A 257 -6.73 1.67 -24.23
CA GLY A 257 -7.39 1.51 -25.52
C GLY A 257 -8.02 2.78 -26.11
N ASP A 258 -8.80 2.60 -27.17
CA ASP A 258 -9.49 3.66 -27.92
C ASP A 258 -11.01 3.48 -28.04
N ILE A 259 -11.56 2.36 -27.54
CA ILE A 259 -13.00 2.10 -27.49
C ILE A 259 -13.45 2.16 -26.03
N ALA A 260 -14.14 3.25 -25.67
CA ALA A 260 -14.71 3.38 -24.34
C ALA A 260 -15.98 2.55 -24.18
N CYS A 261 -16.27 2.12 -22.95
CA CYS A 261 -17.53 1.47 -22.62
C CYS A 261 -18.25 2.16 -21.46
N MET A 262 -19.58 2.14 -21.48
CA MET A 262 -20.44 2.62 -20.38
C MET A 262 -21.55 1.59 -20.17
N VAL A 263 -21.49 0.86 -19.06
CA VAL A 263 -22.34 -0.32 -18.85
C VAL A 263 -22.97 -0.28 -17.48
N ASN A 264 -24.16 -0.87 -17.32
CA ASN A 264 -24.81 -1.03 -16.01
C ASN A 264 -24.51 -2.42 -15.41
N GLY A 265 -23.73 -2.44 -14.33
CA GLY A 265 -23.32 -3.62 -13.59
C GLY A 265 -21.89 -4.06 -13.93
N ALA A 266 -21.04 -4.15 -12.90
CA ALA A 266 -19.62 -4.51 -13.02
C ALA A 266 -19.36 -5.79 -13.84
N GLY A 267 -20.17 -6.84 -13.65
CA GLY A 267 -20.01 -8.10 -14.40
C GLY A 267 -20.21 -7.93 -15.90
N LEU A 268 -21.22 -7.13 -16.30
CA LEU A 268 -21.48 -6.85 -17.71
C LEU A 268 -20.44 -5.89 -18.28
N ALA A 269 -19.97 -4.90 -17.49
CA ALA A 269 -18.90 -4.00 -17.88
C ALA A 269 -17.61 -4.78 -18.24
N MET A 270 -17.22 -5.75 -17.41
CA MET A 270 -16.11 -6.66 -17.72
C MET A 270 -16.34 -7.47 -18.99
N ALA A 271 -17.52 -8.10 -19.13
CA ALA A 271 -17.85 -8.88 -20.33
C ALA A 271 -17.85 -8.03 -21.62
N THR A 272 -18.27 -6.77 -21.54
CA THR A 272 -18.24 -5.84 -22.67
C THR A 272 -16.82 -5.49 -23.08
N MET A 273 -15.92 -5.22 -22.13
CA MET A 273 -14.49 -5.02 -22.44
C MET A 273 -13.86 -6.26 -23.07
N ASP A 274 -14.15 -7.44 -22.54
CA ASP A 274 -13.67 -8.72 -23.09
C ASP A 274 -14.20 -8.93 -24.51
N LEU A 275 -15.46 -8.60 -24.79
CA LEU A 275 -16.05 -8.69 -26.12
C LEU A 275 -15.37 -7.73 -27.10
N ILE A 276 -15.10 -6.48 -26.70
CA ILE A 276 -14.33 -5.51 -27.50
C ILE A 276 -12.98 -6.12 -27.87
N LYS A 277 -12.25 -6.65 -26.89
CA LYS A 277 -10.93 -7.26 -27.07
C LYS A 277 -10.97 -8.51 -27.95
N LEU A 278 -11.96 -9.37 -27.75
CA LEU A 278 -12.19 -10.59 -28.53
C LEU A 278 -12.39 -10.28 -30.02
N HIS A 279 -13.02 -9.15 -30.33
CA HIS A 279 -13.27 -8.68 -31.70
C HIS A 279 -12.18 -7.73 -32.24
N GLY A 280 -11.03 -7.66 -31.57
CA GLY A 280 -9.84 -6.94 -32.04
C GLY A 280 -9.81 -5.45 -31.75
N GLY A 281 -10.75 -4.94 -30.93
CA GLY A 281 -10.70 -3.58 -30.41
C GLY A 281 -9.89 -3.49 -29.12
N GLU A 282 -9.58 -2.26 -28.69
CA GLU A 282 -8.88 -2.01 -27.43
C GLU A 282 -9.78 -1.23 -26.48
N PRO A 283 -10.21 -1.81 -25.32
CA PRO A 283 -11.03 -1.10 -24.36
C PRO A 283 -10.25 0.06 -23.71
N ALA A 284 -10.83 1.26 -23.73
CA ALA A 284 -10.23 2.48 -23.19
C ALA A 284 -10.53 2.70 -21.70
N ASN A 285 -11.56 2.06 -21.17
CA ASN A 285 -11.94 2.16 -19.78
C ASN A 285 -12.84 0.99 -19.35
N PHE A 286 -12.90 0.77 -18.04
CA PHE A 286 -14.06 0.16 -17.37
C PHE A 286 -14.96 1.26 -16.85
N LEU A 287 -16.29 1.14 -17.02
CA LEU A 287 -17.25 2.04 -16.37
C LEU A 287 -18.56 1.33 -16.06
N ASP A 288 -18.86 1.23 -14.76
CA ASP A 288 -20.14 0.78 -14.23
C ASP A 288 -20.96 1.99 -13.73
N VAL A 289 -22.09 2.27 -14.39
CA VAL A 289 -23.05 3.34 -14.00
C VAL A 289 -24.06 2.91 -12.92
N GLY A 290 -24.02 1.64 -12.52
CA GLY A 290 -24.90 1.01 -11.54
C GLY A 290 -26.30 0.70 -12.07
N GLY A 291 -27.12 0.05 -11.24
CA GLY A 291 -28.47 -0.40 -11.63
C GLY A 291 -29.51 0.71 -11.83
N GLY A 292 -29.16 1.99 -11.59
CA GLY A 292 -30.07 3.14 -11.66
C GLY A 292 -29.46 4.28 -12.47
N ALA A 293 -29.19 4.05 -13.75
CA ALA A 293 -28.61 5.05 -14.66
C ALA A 293 -29.59 6.23 -14.87
N THR A 294 -29.40 7.31 -14.11
CA THR A 294 -30.12 8.57 -14.29
C THR A 294 -29.49 9.38 -15.43
N ALA A 295 -30.25 10.31 -16.01
CA ALA A 295 -29.73 11.20 -17.06
C ALA A 295 -28.47 11.96 -16.62
N ASP A 296 -28.43 12.41 -15.36
CA ASP A 296 -27.28 13.13 -14.80
C ASP A 296 -26.04 12.21 -14.70
N ARG A 297 -26.20 10.98 -14.19
CA ARG A 297 -25.07 10.02 -14.11
C ARG A 297 -24.52 9.66 -15.48
N VAL A 298 -25.40 9.46 -16.46
CA VAL A 298 -25.01 9.19 -17.85
C VAL A 298 -24.28 10.39 -18.44
N ALA A 299 -24.72 11.61 -18.15
CA ALA A 299 -24.02 12.82 -18.62
C ALA A 299 -22.62 12.94 -18.01
N GLU A 300 -22.44 12.67 -16.72
CA GLU A 300 -21.11 12.66 -16.08
C GLU A 300 -20.22 11.55 -16.62
N ALA A 301 -20.77 10.35 -16.86
CA ALA A 301 -20.06 9.26 -17.51
C ALA A 301 -19.53 9.65 -18.90
N PHE A 302 -20.34 10.32 -19.73
CA PHE A 302 -19.90 10.83 -21.03
C PHE A 302 -18.79 11.88 -20.90
N LYS A 303 -18.89 12.82 -19.95
CA LYS A 303 -17.84 13.82 -19.72
C LYS A 303 -16.51 13.17 -19.34
N LEU A 304 -16.54 12.16 -18.48
CA LEU A 304 -15.35 11.40 -18.08
C LEU A 304 -14.73 10.68 -19.28
N ILE A 305 -15.53 9.92 -20.04
CA ILE A 305 -15.05 9.20 -21.23
C ILE A 305 -14.43 10.17 -22.25
N LEU A 306 -15.14 11.26 -22.56
CA LEU A 306 -14.70 12.22 -23.58
C LEU A 306 -13.55 13.12 -23.13
N SER A 307 -13.19 13.10 -21.84
CA SER A 307 -11.96 13.75 -21.37
C SER A 307 -10.70 13.02 -21.85
N ASP A 308 -10.83 11.74 -22.24
CA ASP A 308 -9.74 10.97 -22.82
C ASP A 308 -9.61 11.20 -24.32
N THR A 309 -8.49 11.80 -24.73
CA THR A 309 -8.23 12.09 -26.15
C THR A 309 -7.90 10.85 -26.98
N LYS A 310 -7.62 9.70 -26.36
CA LYS A 310 -7.42 8.41 -27.05
C LYS A 310 -8.74 7.82 -27.55
N VAL A 311 -9.87 8.14 -26.92
CA VAL A 311 -11.18 7.54 -27.21
C VAL A 311 -11.68 7.97 -28.60
N ARG A 312 -12.01 6.99 -29.43
CA ARG A 312 -12.52 7.15 -30.80
C ARG A 312 -13.95 6.65 -30.98
N ALA A 313 -14.39 5.73 -30.12
CA ALA A 313 -15.73 5.19 -30.12
C ALA A 313 -16.20 4.93 -28.68
N ILE A 314 -17.52 4.97 -28.47
CA ILE A 314 -18.15 4.66 -27.19
C ILE A 314 -19.18 3.57 -27.43
N LEU A 315 -19.08 2.47 -26.69
CA LEU A 315 -20.06 1.39 -26.63
C LEU A 315 -20.89 1.53 -25.35
N VAL A 316 -22.21 1.65 -25.50
CA VAL A 316 -23.19 1.77 -24.40
C VAL A 316 -24.10 0.56 -24.42
#